data_AF-A0A8X7ZE07-F1
#
_entry.id   AF-A0A8X7ZE07-F1
#
_cell.length_a   1.000
_cell.length_b   1.000
_cell.length_c   1.000
_cell.angle_alpha   90.00
_cell.angle_beta   90.00
_cell.angle_gamma   90.00
#
_symmetry.space_group_name_H-M   'P 1'
#
loop_
_entity.id
_entity.type
_entity.pdbx_description
1 polymer ?
#
loop_
_entity_poly.entity_id
_entity_poly.type
_entity_poly.pdbx_seq_one_letter_code
_entity_poly.pdbx_strand_id
1 'polypeptide(L)'
;MSESSTDIQFKSRCDMEDILLEMDRILRPEGAVIFRDEVDVLVKVRKMVGGMKWDTKMVDHEDGPLVPEKILVAVKQYWVGNSTSAQ
;
A
#
# COMPACT_ATOMS: atom_id res chain seq x y z
N MET A 1 -15.37 -16.12 39.32
CA MET A 1 -15.45 -16.42 37.87
C MET A 1 -15.83 -15.12 37.18
N SER A 2 -14.84 -14.25 36.99
CA SER A 2 -15.00 -13.00 36.25
C SER A 2 -13.66 -12.78 35.57
N GLU A 3 -13.40 -13.57 34.54
CA GLU A 3 -12.37 -13.19 33.57
C GLU A 3 -12.89 -11.93 32.88
N SER A 4 -12.46 -10.80 33.43
CA SER A 4 -12.36 -9.53 32.71
C SER A 4 -11.48 -9.81 31.50
N SER A 5 -12.11 -10.10 30.35
CA SER A 5 -11.47 -10.15 29.04
C SER A 5 -11.14 -8.72 28.59
N THR A 6 -10.30 -8.06 29.38
CA THR A 6 -9.44 -6.98 28.90
C THR A 6 -8.30 -7.65 28.17
N ASP A 7 -8.28 -7.57 26.84
CA ASP A 7 -7.10 -7.59 25.95
C ASP A 7 -7.40 -8.07 24.53
N ILE A 8 -8.50 -7.61 23.93
CA ILE A 8 -8.41 -7.21 22.51
C ILE A 8 -8.47 -5.69 22.48
N GLN A 9 -7.52 -5.10 23.20
CA GLN A 9 -7.07 -3.79 22.83
C GLN A 9 -6.47 -3.96 21.43
N PHE A 10 -7.27 -3.73 20.40
CA PHE A 10 -6.78 -3.13 19.16
C PHE A 10 -6.20 -1.77 19.57
N LYS A 11 -5.08 -1.78 20.31
CA LYS A 11 -4.23 -0.63 20.54
C LYS A 11 -3.90 -0.16 19.12
N SER A 12 -4.56 0.89 18.65
CA SER A 12 -3.97 2.03 17.94
C SER A 12 -2.50 1.86 17.47
N ARG A 13 -2.17 1.00 16.50
CA ARG A 13 -0.75 0.64 16.25
C ARG A 13 -0.29 0.37 14.81
N CYS A 14 -1.06 0.66 13.77
CA CYS A 14 -0.53 0.53 12.42
C CYS A 14 -0.58 1.88 11.73
N ASP A 15 0.58 2.54 11.65
CA ASP A 15 0.74 3.65 10.73
C ASP A 15 0.66 3.08 9.31
N MET A 16 0.22 3.89 8.34
CA MET A 16 0.08 3.48 6.94
C MET A 16 1.38 2.88 6.38
N GLU A 17 2.52 3.35 6.88
CA GLU A 17 3.86 2.85 6.54
C GLU A 17 4.05 1.38 6.96
N ASP A 18 3.65 1.00 8.18
CA ASP A 18 3.76 -0.36 8.68
C ASP A 18 2.93 -1.33 7.83
N ILE A 19 1.71 -0.92 7.47
CA ILE A 19 0.82 -1.71 6.61
C ILE A 19 1.48 -1.94 5.25
N LEU A 20 1.97 -0.87 4.62
CA LEU A 20 2.60 -0.96 3.29
C LEU A 20 3.88 -1.81 3.32
N LEU A 21 4.64 -1.79 4.41
CA LEU A 21 5.81 -2.64 4.60
C LEU A 21 5.43 -4.12 4.70
N GLU A 22 4.39 -4.46 5.46
CA GLU A 22 3.91 -5.84 5.54
C GLU A 22 3.31 -6.31 4.19
N MET A 23 2.65 -5.41 3.45
CA MET A 23 2.22 -5.69 2.07
C MET A 23 3.42 -5.94 1.14
N ASP A 24 4.50 -5.15 1.24
CA ASP A 24 5.71 -5.38 0.44
C ASP A 24 6.32 -6.74 0.71
N ARG A 25 6.33 -7.20 1.97
CA ARG A 25 6.84 -8.54 2.33
C ARG A 25 6.00 -9.67 1.74
N ILE A 26 4.68 -9.47 1.59
CA ILE A 26 3.75 -10.47 1.05
C ILE A 26 3.79 -10.49 -0.50
N LEU A 27 3.91 -9.32 -1.12
CA LEU A 27 3.87 -9.21 -2.58
C LEU A 27 5.14 -9.77 -3.21
N ARG A 28 4.94 -10.76 -4.08
CA ARG A 28 5.96 -11.19 -5.03
C ARG A 28 6.23 -10.08 -6.05
N PRO A 29 7.42 -10.06 -6.67
CA PRO A 29 7.66 -9.20 -7.83
C PRO A 29 6.58 -9.38 -8.89
N GLU A 30 6.22 -8.29 -9.57
CA GLU A 30 5.12 -8.18 -10.53
C GLU A 30 3.72 -8.36 -9.91
N GLY A 31 3.63 -8.58 -8.60
CA GLY A 31 2.38 -8.58 -7.85
C GLY A 31 1.73 -7.20 -7.84
N ALA A 32 0.41 -7.17 -7.95
CA ALA A 32 -0.39 -5.96 -7.96
C ALA A 32 -1.27 -5.84 -6.71
N VAL A 33 -1.50 -4.62 -6.27
CA VAL A 33 -2.43 -4.23 -5.21
C VAL A 33 -3.34 -3.15 -5.74
N ILE A 34 -4.60 -3.19 -5.32
CA ILE A 34 -5.59 -2.18 -5.66
C ILE A 34 -6.06 -1.56 -4.34
N PHE A 35 -5.81 -0.26 -4.19
CA PHE A 35 -6.36 0.54 -3.10
C PHE A 35 -7.60 1.29 -3.60
N ARG A 36 -8.66 1.31 -2.81
CA ARG A 36 -9.88 2.09 -3.07
C ARG A 36 -10.15 2.92 -1.84
N ASP A 37 -10.04 4.23 -1.98
CA ASP A 37 -10.20 5.17 -0.86
C ASP A 37 -10.36 6.59 -1.39
N GLU A 38 -10.55 7.55 -0.50
CA GLU A 38 -10.54 8.97 -0.81
C GLU A 38 -9.20 9.41 -1.42
N VAL A 39 -9.27 10.37 -2.34
CA VAL A 39 -8.09 10.83 -3.11
C VAL A 39 -6.94 11.32 -2.22
N ASP A 40 -7.22 11.91 -1.06
CA ASP A 40 -6.20 12.42 -0.14
C ASP A 40 -5.39 11.28 0.52
N VAL A 41 -6.06 10.18 0.89
CA VAL A 41 -5.44 8.96 1.40
C VAL A 41 -4.58 8.32 0.31
N LEU A 42 -5.12 8.19 -0.91
CA LEU A 42 -4.40 7.58 -2.02
C LEU A 42 -3.17 8.37 -2.46
N VAL A 43 -3.21 9.70 -2.36
CA VAL A 43 -2.02 10.54 -2.59
C VAL A 43 -0.91 10.26 -1.57
N LYS A 44 -1.26 10.03 -0.30
CA LYS A 44 -0.29 9.64 0.74
C LYS A 44 0.30 8.26 0.45
N VAL A 45 -0.53 7.26 0.13
CA VAL A 45 -0.10 5.91 -0.24
C VAL A 45 0.84 5.97 -1.45
N ARG A 46 0.45 6.69 -2.51
CA ARG A 46 1.25 6.84 -3.74
C ARG A 46 2.65 7.38 -3.44
N LYS A 47 2.77 8.36 -2.55
CA LYS A 47 4.06 8.93 -2.15
C LYS A 47 4.95 7.90 -1.44
N MET A 48 4.37 7.08 -0.56
CA MET A 48 5.09 6.02 0.17
C MET A 48 5.56 4.90 -0.76
N VAL A 49 4.65 4.31 -1.55
CA VAL A 49 4.97 3.19 -2.44
C VAL A 49 5.89 3.59 -3.60
N GLY A 50 5.90 4.87 -3.98
CA GLY A 50 6.89 5.41 -4.92
C GLY A 50 8.32 5.27 -4.40
N GLY A 51 8.54 5.43 -3.08
CA GLY A 51 9.83 5.17 -2.45
C GLY A 51 10.20 3.68 -2.40
N MET A 52 9.19 2.80 -2.37
CA MET A 52 9.34 1.33 -2.42
C MET A 52 9.55 0.81 -3.85
N LYS A 53 9.63 1.70 -4.84
CA LYS A 53 9.75 1.39 -6.28
C LYS A 53 8.60 0.55 -6.84
N TRP A 54 7.39 0.80 -6.35
CA TRP A 54 6.19 0.28 -6.98
C TRP A 54 5.74 1.26 -8.07
N ASP A 55 5.27 0.74 -9.19
CA ASP A 55 4.63 1.56 -10.21
C ASP A 55 3.17 1.80 -9.82
N THR A 56 2.62 2.98 -10.12
CA THR A 56 1.27 3.35 -9.67
C THR A 56 0.45 4.04 -10.74
N LYS A 57 -0.83 3.69 -10.82
CA LYS A 57 -1.81 4.32 -11.70
C LYS A 57 -3.09 4.61 -10.93
N MET A 58 -3.52 5.87 -10.96
CA MET A 58 -4.79 6.30 -10.38
C MET A 58 -5.88 6.28 -11.47
N VAL A 59 -7.07 5.81 -11.10
CA VAL A 59 -8.24 5.66 -11.97
C VAL A 59 -9.45 6.24 -11.23
N ASP A 60 -10.38 6.82 -11.99
CA ASP A 60 -11.64 7.34 -11.46
C ASP A 60 -12.54 6.23 -10.89
N HIS A 61 -13.48 6.61 -10.03
CA HIS A 61 -14.51 5.69 -9.54
C HIS A 61 -15.40 5.21 -10.69
N GLU A 62 -15.98 4.02 -10.56
CA GLU A 62 -16.90 3.44 -11.54
C GLU A 62 -18.14 4.34 -11.78
N ASP A 63 -18.54 5.08 -10.74
CA ASP A 63 -19.67 6.04 -10.79
C ASP A 63 -19.29 7.40 -11.39
N GLY A 64 -18.03 7.59 -11.78
CA GLY A 64 -17.55 8.75 -12.54
C GLY A 64 -16.49 9.63 -11.84
N PRO A 65 -16.01 10.68 -12.54
CA PRO A 65 -14.86 11.48 -12.11
C PRO A 65 -15.15 12.43 -10.95
N LEU A 66 -16.42 12.74 -10.68
CA LEU A 66 -16.82 13.66 -9.62
C LEU A 66 -16.89 13.01 -8.23
N VAL A 67 -16.73 11.69 -8.15
CA VAL A 67 -16.67 10.98 -6.87
C VAL A 67 -15.28 11.17 -6.24
N PRO A 68 -15.21 11.53 -4.94
CA PRO A 68 -13.94 11.77 -4.25
C PRO A 68 -13.13 10.50 -4.01
N GLU A 69 -13.81 9.36 -3.90
CA GLU A 69 -13.17 8.04 -3.89
C GLU A 69 -12.56 7.73 -5.25
N LYS A 70 -11.34 7.20 -5.24
CA LYS A 70 -10.62 6.80 -6.45
C LYS A 70 -10.05 5.40 -6.28
N ILE A 71 -9.50 4.86 -7.36
CA ILE A 71 -8.83 3.57 -7.36
C ILE A 71 -7.36 3.80 -7.68
N LEU A 72 -6.46 3.33 -6.82
CA LEU A 72 -5.02 3.32 -7.06
C LEU A 72 -4.57 1.88 -7.29
N VAL A 73 -4.13 1.60 -8.51
CA VAL A 73 -3.48 0.33 -8.85
C VAL A 73 -1.98 0.51 -8.67
N ALA A 74 -1.37 -0.33 -7.84
CA ALA A 74 0.07 -0.32 -7.58
C ALA A 74 0.68 -1.69 -7.92
N VAL A 75 1.80 -1.70 -8.64
CA VAL A 75 2.47 -2.92 -9.09
C VAL A 75 3.90 -2.93 -8.58
N LYS A 76 4.24 -3.93 -7.77
CA LYS A 76 5.59 -4.13 -7.25
C LYS A 76 6.50 -4.52 -8.40
N GLN A 77 7.43 -3.65 -8.75
CA GLN A 77 8.35 -3.92 -9.84
C GLN A 77 9.44 -4.91 -9.40
N TYR A 78 9.90 -5.76 -10.32
CA TYR A 78 11.07 -6.59 -10.09
C TYR A 78 12.33 -5.73 -10.17
N TRP A 79 13.13 -5.72 -9.10
CA TRP A 79 14.39 -4.99 -9.07
C TRP A 79 15.51 -5.92 -8.63
N VAL A 80 16.50 -6.10 -9.50
CA VAL A 80 17.80 -6.67 -9.13
C VAL A 80 18.73 -5.48 -8.89
N GLY A 81 19.35 -5.42 -7.71
CA GLY A 81 20.41 -4.45 -7.46
C GLY A 81 21.50 -4.64 -8.52
N ASN A 82 21.85 -3.59 -9.26
CA ASN A 82 22.83 -3.70 -10.33
C ASN A 82 24.19 -4.07 -9.71
N SER A 83 24.52 -5.36 -9.65
CA SER A 83 25.87 -5.80 -9.33
C SER A 83 26.71 -5.58 -10.57
N THR A 84 27.15 -4.33 -10.77
CA THR A 84 28.25 -4.04 -11.68
C THR A 84 29.51 -4.70 -11.12
N SER A 85 29.70 -5.98 -11.44
CA SER A 85 31.04 -6.56 -11.52
C SER A 85 31.71 -5.91 -12.72
N ALA A 86 32.29 -4.72 -12.49
CA ALA A 86 33.25 -4.14 -13.40
C ALA A 86 34.41 -5.14 -13.50
N GLN A 87 34.57 -5.69 -14.70
CA GLN A 87 35.64 -6.59 -15.08
C GLN A 87 36.86 -5.78 -15.52
#